data_AF-A0A4Q3Z2Q5-F1
#
_entry.id   AF-A0A4Q3Z2Q5-F1
#
_cell.length_a   1.000
_cell.length_b   1.000
_cell.length_c   1.000
_cell.angle_alpha   90.00
_cell.angle_beta   90.00
_cell.angle_gamma   90.00
#
_symmetry.space_group_name_H-M   'P 1'
#
loop_
_entity.id
_entity.type
_entity.pdbx_description
1 polymer ?
#
loop_
_entity_poly.entity_id
_entity_poly.type
_entity_poly.pdbx_seq_one_letter_code
_entity_poly.pdbx_strand_id
1 'polypeptide(L)'
;CIGTGGLAGAWAGTLVGRFGLDRVHWSFLGLMAASILSVGFGLGPIPTLVGGAVFGVAYVMLTGVYLIWGTHALPDRPATGLMVGFLTIAVGQTVGAPLFGFLLAGPGVASAVIGFAAVALIAGAFRSGSAVDGAIA
;
A
#
# COMPACT_ATOMS: atom_id res chain seq x y z
N CYS A 1 -0.63 9.56 -17.03
CA CYS A 1 0.68 9.22 -17.61
C CYS A 1 1.03 7.76 -17.29
N ILE A 2 0.89 6.85 -18.24
CA ILE A 2 1.24 5.42 -18.04
C ILE A 2 2.75 5.26 -17.74
N GLY A 3 3.60 6.15 -18.25
CA GLY A 3 5.05 6.12 -18.04
C GLY A 3 5.52 6.37 -16.60
N THR A 4 4.83 7.21 -15.82
CA THR A 4 5.23 7.48 -14.42
C THR A 4 4.90 6.31 -13.50
N GLY A 5 3.79 5.61 -13.75
CA GLY A 5 3.45 4.36 -13.07
C GLY A 5 4.44 3.24 -13.37
N GLY A 6 4.90 3.14 -14.63
CA GLY A 6 5.96 2.21 -15.03
C GLY A 6 7.30 2.49 -14.35
N LEU A 7 7.69 3.77 -14.22
CA LEU A 7 8.90 4.16 -13.47
C LEU A 7 8.79 3.82 -11.98
N ALA A 8 7.63 4.08 -11.36
CA ALA A 8 7.38 3.76 -9.96
C ALA A 8 7.41 2.24 -9.72
N GLY A 9 6.87 1.44 -10.65
CA GLY A 9 6.96 -0.02 -10.62
C GLY A 9 8.38 -0.53 -10.78
N ALA A 10 9.18 0.05 -11.69
CA ALA A 10 10.59 -0.29 -11.84
C ALA A 10 11.41 0.09 -10.59
N TRP A 11 11.11 1.23 -9.96
CA TRP A 11 11.68 1.61 -8.67
C TRP A 11 11.28 0.66 -7.55
N ALA A 12 10.02 0.25 -7.48
CA ALA A 12 9.55 -0.75 -6.52
C ALA A 12 10.29 -2.08 -6.70
N GLY A 13 10.42 -2.58 -7.93
CA GLY A 13 11.14 -3.82 -8.24
C GLY A 13 12.62 -3.76 -7.89
N THR A 14 13.30 -2.64 -8.18
CA THR A 14 14.71 -2.45 -7.81
C THR A 14 14.92 -2.30 -6.30
N LEU A 15 14.00 -1.65 -5.58
CA LEU A 15 14.05 -1.57 -4.11
C LEU A 15 13.82 -2.94 -3.47
N VAL A 16 12.83 -3.69 -3.95
CA VAL A 16 12.53 -5.05 -3.48
C VAL A 16 13.72 -5.99 -3.74
N GLY A 17 14.33 -5.91 -4.93
CA GLY A 17 15.52 -6.70 -5.25
C GLY A 17 16.75 -6.38 -4.40
N ARG A 18 16.88 -5.15 -3.86
CA ARG A 18 18.01 -4.74 -3.01
C ARG A 18 17.80 -4.94 -1.51
N PHE A 19 16.59 -4.70 -1.01
CA PHE A 19 16.30 -4.67 0.43
C PHE A 19 15.41 -5.82 0.93
N GLY A 20 14.88 -6.63 0.01
CA GLY A 20 13.91 -7.68 0.31
C GLY A 20 12.48 -7.14 0.31
N LEU A 21 11.55 -8.00 -0.13
CA LEU A 21 10.13 -7.66 -0.28
C LEU A 21 9.50 -7.22 1.05
N ASP A 22 9.74 -7.97 2.11
CA ASP A 22 9.13 -7.71 3.42
C ASP A 22 9.55 -6.35 4.02
N ARG A 23 10.83 -5.98 3.88
CA ARG A 23 11.35 -4.73 4.46
C ARG A 23 10.82 -3.51 3.73
N VAL A 24 10.76 -3.56 2.40
CA VAL A 24 10.19 -2.48 1.59
C VAL A 24 8.69 -2.36 1.87
N HIS A 25 7.99 -3.49 1.90
CA HIS A 25 6.57 -3.54 2.17
C HIS A 25 6.20 -2.90 3.51
N TRP A 26 6.90 -3.31 4.58
CA TRP A 26 6.66 -2.80 5.93
C TRP A 26 7.01 -1.31 6.07
N SER A 27 8.08 -0.87 5.41
CA SER A 27 8.50 0.55 5.43
C SER A 27 7.46 1.46 4.78
N PHE A 28 6.92 1.07 3.62
CA PHE A 28 5.90 1.87 2.93
C PHE A 28 4.53 1.81 3.62
N LEU A 29 4.18 0.69 4.26
CA LEU A 29 3.00 0.62 5.14
C LEU A 29 3.14 1.52 6.36
N GLY A 30 4.32 1.54 7.00
CA GLY A 30 4.61 2.46 8.09
C GLY A 30 4.52 3.92 7.65
N LEU A 31 5.04 4.24 6.47
CA LEU A 31 4.93 5.57 5.87
C LEU A 31 3.47 5.94 5.58
N MET A 32 2.67 5.02 5.03
CA MET A 32 1.25 5.19 4.79
C MET A 32 0.50 5.49 6.09
N ALA A 33 0.74 4.71 7.14
CA ALA A 33 0.13 4.88 8.46
C ALA A 33 0.50 6.23 9.09
N ALA A 34 1.78 6.63 9.01
CA ALA A 34 2.24 7.94 9.50
C ALA A 34 1.58 9.10 8.74
N SER A 35 1.38 8.94 7.43
CA SER A 35 0.68 9.91 6.59
C SER A 35 -0.79 10.05 6.99
N ILE A 36 -1.49 8.92 7.18
CA ILE A 36 -2.89 8.90 7.64
C ILE A 36 -3.02 9.65 8.97
N LEU A 37 -2.15 9.35 9.94
CA LEU A 37 -2.12 10.03 11.24
C LEU A 37 -1.86 11.53 11.08
N SER A 38 -0.83 11.93 10.32
CA SER A 38 -0.51 13.35 10.10
C SER A 38 -1.67 14.14 9.48
N VAL A 39 -2.36 13.55 8.49
CA VAL A 39 -3.52 14.18 7.85
C VAL A 39 -4.69 14.25 8.83
N GLY A 40 -4.94 13.18 9.58
CA GLY A 40 -6.04 13.05 10.52
C GLY A 40 -5.97 13.99 11.72
N PHE A 41 -4.77 14.26 12.25
CA PHE A 41 -4.59 15.20 13.36
C PHE A 41 -4.59 16.67 12.93
N GLY A 42 -4.65 16.96 11.63
CA GLY A 42 -4.96 18.30 11.15
C GLY A 42 -3.93 19.35 11.57
N LEU A 43 -2.63 19.09 11.39
CA LEU A 43 -1.54 20.01 11.73
C LEU A 43 -1.49 21.30 10.88
N GLY A 44 -2.52 21.56 10.06
CA GLY A 44 -2.65 22.72 9.16
C GLY A 44 -2.76 22.34 7.67
N PRO A 45 -3.01 23.31 6.77
CA PRO A 45 -3.26 23.06 5.34
C PRO A 45 -2.04 22.52 4.58
N ILE A 46 -0.85 23.02 4.90
CA ILE A 46 0.40 22.58 4.25
C ILE A 46 0.77 21.15 4.66
N PRO A 47 0.83 20.79 5.95
CA PRO A 47 1.17 19.41 6.35
C PRO A 47 0.10 18.39 5.95
N THR A 48 -1.18 18.76 5.85
CA THR A 48 -2.21 17.87 5.29
C THR A 48 -2.01 17.64 3.79
N LEU A 49 -1.62 18.66 3.02
CA LEU A 49 -1.29 18.51 1.60
C LEU A 49 -0.06 17.62 1.40
N VAL A 50 0.99 17.84 2.19
CA VAL A 50 2.21 17.01 2.19
C VAL A 50 1.88 15.58 2.59
N GLY A 51 1.08 15.38 3.65
CA GLY A 51 0.61 14.07 4.07
C GLY A 51 -0.23 13.36 3.00
N GLY A 52 -1.07 14.09 2.26
CA GLY A 52 -1.79 13.54 1.11
C GLY A 52 -0.86 13.11 -0.03
N ALA A 53 0.16 13.91 -0.33
CA ALA A 53 1.15 13.58 -1.35
C ALA A 53 1.99 12.34 -0.96
N VAL A 54 2.47 12.28 0.28
CA VAL A 54 3.23 11.14 0.82
C VAL A 54 2.38 9.88 0.83
N PHE A 55 1.10 9.98 1.20
CA PHE A 55 0.14 8.88 1.12
C PHE A 55 0.01 8.36 -0.31
N GLY A 56 -0.13 9.26 -1.30
CA GLY A 56 -0.20 8.89 -2.71
C GLY A 56 1.05 8.15 -3.20
N VAL A 57 2.24 8.62 -2.81
CA VAL A 57 3.51 7.95 -3.15
C VAL A 57 3.59 6.56 -2.52
N ALA A 58 3.25 6.44 -1.23
CA ALA A 58 3.24 5.17 -0.53
C ALA A 58 2.27 4.18 -1.17
N TYR A 59 1.05 4.62 -1.51
CA TYR A 59 0.04 3.82 -2.18
C TYR A 59 0.51 3.31 -3.56
N VAL A 60 1.06 4.19 -4.40
CA VAL A 60 1.56 3.79 -5.74
C VAL A 60 2.71 2.79 -5.62
N MET A 61 3.62 2.99 -4.66
CA MET A 61 4.70 2.03 -4.41
C MET A 61 4.15 0.67 -3.94
N LEU A 62 3.22 0.66 -2.98
CA LEU A 62 2.65 -0.56 -2.44
C LEU A 62 1.87 -1.36 -3.49
N THR A 63 1.06 -0.66 -4.30
CA THR A 63 0.34 -1.27 -5.43
C THR A 63 1.29 -1.82 -6.48
N GLY A 64 2.39 -1.12 -6.79
CA GLY A 64 3.46 -1.65 -7.64
C GLY A 64 4.09 -2.94 -7.10
N VAL A 65 4.43 -2.97 -5.81
CA VAL A 65 4.95 -4.18 -5.13
C VAL A 65 3.95 -5.34 -5.20
N TYR A 66 2.67 -5.09 -4.92
CA TYR A 66 1.63 -6.12 -4.98
C TYR A 66 1.39 -6.65 -6.40
N LEU A 67 1.49 -5.80 -7.43
CA LEU A 67 1.36 -6.24 -8.82
C LEU A 67 2.56 -7.11 -9.24
N ILE A 68 3.79 -6.72 -8.90
CA ILE A 68 4.99 -7.53 -9.13
C ILE A 68 4.84 -8.89 -8.43
N TRP A 69 4.40 -8.87 -7.17
CA TRP A 69 4.16 -10.10 -6.42
C TRP A 69 3.05 -10.96 -7.03
N GLY A 70 1.95 -10.36 -7.48
CA GLY A 70 0.87 -11.06 -8.17
C GLY A 70 1.30 -11.73 -9.48
N THR A 71 2.19 -11.09 -10.25
CA THR A 71 2.77 -11.70 -11.46
C THR A 71 3.72 -12.86 -11.15
N HIS A 72 4.44 -12.80 -10.02
CA HIS A 72 5.32 -13.87 -9.57
C HIS A 72 4.58 -15.05 -8.91
N ALA A 73 3.45 -14.79 -8.23
CA ALA A 73 2.66 -15.84 -7.59
C ALA A 73 1.99 -16.78 -8.60
N LEU A 74 1.82 -16.35 -9.85
CA LEU A 74 1.26 -17.15 -10.95
C LEU A 74 2.18 -17.09 -12.20
N PRO A 75 3.37 -17.70 -12.15
CA PRO A 75 4.38 -17.60 -13.22
C PRO A 75 3.86 -18.08 -14.58
N ASP A 76 3.00 -19.11 -14.57
CA ASP A 76 2.43 -19.71 -15.77
C ASP A 76 1.37 -18.81 -16.44
N ARG A 77 0.81 -17.82 -15.70
CA ARG A 77 -0.26 -16.91 -16.18
C ARG A 77 -0.13 -15.50 -15.59
N PRO A 78 0.90 -14.73 -15.96
CA PRO A 78 1.18 -13.41 -15.37
C PRO A 78 0.03 -12.40 -15.56
N ALA A 79 -0.69 -12.47 -16.69
CA ALA A 79 -1.85 -11.62 -16.93
C ALA A 79 -2.99 -11.86 -15.92
N THR A 80 -3.20 -13.10 -15.49
CA THR A 80 -4.19 -13.45 -14.48
C THR A 80 -3.77 -12.94 -13.10
N GLY A 81 -2.48 -13.10 -12.73
CA GLY A 81 -1.94 -12.57 -11.48
C GLY A 81 -2.08 -11.04 -11.36
N LEU A 82 -1.81 -10.32 -12.45
CA LEU A 82 -2.01 -8.86 -12.53
C LEU A 82 -3.49 -8.49 -12.36
N MET A 83 -4.40 -9.19 -13.03
CA MET A 83 -5.84 -8.96 -12.94
C MET A 83 -6.35 -9.17 -11.52
N VAL A 84 -5.92 -10.23 -10.85
CA VAL A 84 -6.26 -10.50 -9.45
C VAL A 84 -5.75 -9.37 -8.54
N GLY A 85 -4.52 -8.91 -8.72
CA GLY A 85 -3.96 -7.79 -7.95
C GLY A 85 -4.79 -6.51 -8.09
N PHE A 86 -5.12 -6.12 -9.32
CA PHE A 86 -5.97 -4.94 -9.57
C PHE A 86 -7.38 -5.10 -8.98
N LEU A 87 -7.98 -6.29 -9.12
CA LEU A 87 -9.31 -6.57 -8.56
C LEU A 87 -9.29 -6.43 -7.04
N THR A 88 -8.31 -7.02 -6.36
CA THR A 88 -8.15 -6.94 -4.90
C THR A 88 -7.99 -5.48 -4.44
N ILE A 89 -7.17 -4.69 -5.14
CA ILE A 89 -7.00 -3.26 -4.85
C ILE A 89 -8.33 -2.52 -5.03
N ALA A 90 -9.03 -2.73 -6.14
CA ALA A 90 -10.29 -2.07 -6.44
C ALA A 90 -11.37 -2.39 -5.40
N VAL A 91 -11.48 -3.66 -4.99
CA VAL A 91 -12.39 -4.09 -3.92
C VAL A 91 -12.02 -3.41 -2.60
N GLY A 92 -10.73 -3.38 -2.25
CA GLY A 92 -10.23 -2.72 -1.05
C GLY A 92 -10.59 -1.22 -1.01
N GLN A 93 -10.42 -0.49 -2.12
CA GLN A 93 -10.78 0.92 -2.21
C GLN A 93 -12.31 1.14 -2.16
N THR A 94 -13.07 0.28 -2.84
CA THR A 94 -14.54 0.36 -2.89
C THR A 94 -15.17 0.15 -1.53
N VAL A 95 -14.64 -0.78 -0.73
CA VAL A 95 -15.14 -1.06 0.63
C VAL A 95 -14.53 -0.09 1.66
N GLY A 96 -13.26 0.27 1.49
CA GLY A 96 -12.52 1.11 2.42
C GLY A 96 -13.05 2.54 2.50
N ALA A 97 -13.41 3.16 1.38
CA ALA A 97 -13.88 4.56 1.38
C ALA A 97 -15.20 4.76 2.14
N PRO A 98 -16.27 3.95 1.92
CA PRO A 98 -17.49 4.01 2.73
C PRO A 98 -17.24 3.71 4.20
N LEU A 99 -16.40 2.72 4.51
CA LEU A 99 -16.09 2.34 5.89
C LEU A 99 -15.37 3.48 6.63
N PHE A 100 -14.41 4.15 5.98
CA PHE A 100 -13.73 5.32 6.51
C PHE A 100 -14.72 6.47 6.75
N GLY A 101 -15.61 6.73 5.79
CA GLY A 101 -16.66 7.74 5.90
C GLY A 101 -17.63 7.47 7.06
N PHE A 102 -18.03 6.21 7.24
CA PHE A 102 -18.88 5.80 8.37
C PHE A 102 -18.18 6.01 9.72
N LEU A 103 -16.91 5.65 9.80
CA LEU A 103 -16.11 5.78 11.02
C LEU A 103 -15.83 7.26 11.36
N LEU A 104 -15.70 8.11 10.33
CA LEU A 104 -15.64 9.56 10.45
C LEU A 104 -16.96 10.16 10.98
N ALA A 105 -18.10 9.69 10.47
CA ALA A 105 -19.42 10.21 10.83
C ALA A 105 -19.90 9.75 12.21
N GLY A 106 -19.48 8.58 12.67
CA GLY A 106 -19.85 8.03 13.97
C GLY A 106 -18.88 8.43 15.09
N PRO A 107 -17.90 7.57 15.45
CA PRO A 107 -17.01 7.79 16.59
C PRO A 107 -15.98 8.93 16.38
N GLY A 108 -15.84 9.44 15.15
CA GLY A 108 -15.12 10.66 14.84
C GLY A 108 -13.76 10.44 14.15
N VAL A 109 -13.08 11.55 13.86
CA VAL A 109 -11.82 11.59 13.09
C VAL A 109 -10.74 10.72 13.72
N ALA A 110 -10.52 10.82 15.03
CA ALA A 110 -9.45 10.09 15.72
C ALA A 110 -9.60 8.57 15.58
N SER A 111 -10.80 8.03 15.77
CA SER A 111 -11.08 6.59 15.60
C SER A 111 -10.91 6.13 14.15
N ALA A 112 -11.33 6.95 13.18
CA ALA A 112 -11.19 6.62 11.77
C ALA A 112 -9.73 6.51 11.34
N VAL A 113 -8.94 7.49 11.75
CA VAL A 113 -7.53 7.64 11.40
C VAL A 113 -6.69 6.56 12.10
N ILE A 114 -6.89 6.36 13.41
CA ILE A 114 -6.17 5.33 14.18
C ILE A 114 -6.55 3.93 13.67
N GLY A 115 -7.83 3.68 13.39
CA GLY A 115 -8.30 2.40 12.86
C GLY A 115 -7.65 2.05 11.53
N PHE A 116 -7.64 2.98 10.57
CA PHE A 116 -7.00 2.75 9.26
C PHE A 116 -5.48 2.65 9.33
N ALA A 117 -4.84 3.43 10.21
CA ALA A 117 -3.40 3.29 10.47
C ALA A 117 -3.06 1.92 11.07
N ALA A 118 -3.88 1.41 12.00
CA ALA A 118 -3.72 0.09 12.57
C ALA A 118 -3.91 -1.01 11.51
N VAL A 119 -4.94 -0.91 10.66
CA VAL A 119 -5.16 -1.85 9.55
C VAL A 119 -3.97 -1.88 8.60
N ALA A 120 -3.39 -0.73 8.26
CA ALA A 120 -2.18 -0.66 7.44
C ALA A 120 -0.99 -1.39 8.11
N LEU A 121 -0.77 -1.17 9.41
CA LEU A 121 0.30 -1.85 10.14
C LEU A 121 0.07 -3.37 10.28
N ILE A 122 -1.19 -3.78 10.51
CA ILE A 122 -1.58 -5.20 10.57
C ILE A 122 -1.39 -5.88 9.21
N ALA A 123 -1.68 -5.19 8.09
CA ALA A 123 -1.41 -5.71 6.76
C ALA A 123 0.08 -6.07 6.59
N GLY A 124 0.98 -5.30 7.21
CA GLY A 124 2.41 -5.58 7.23
C GLY A 124 2.81 -6.75 8.14
N ALA A 125 1.96 -7.15 9.09
CA ALA A 125 2.16 -8.33 9.92
C ALA A 125 1.83 -9.64 9.18
N PHE A 126 1.03 -9.58 8.11
CA PHE A 126 0.82 -10.70 7.19
C PHE A 126 2.07 -10.86 6.31
N ARG A 127 3.11 -11.45 6.91
CA ARG A 127 4.38 -11.83 6.28
C ARG A 127 4.13 -12.70 5.05
N SER A 128 4.67 -12.31 3.90
CA SER A 128 4.85 -13.18 2.73
C SER A 128 6.03 -14.11 2.99
N GLY A 129 5.91 -14.93 4.03
CA GLY A 129 6.90 -15.93 4.35
C GLY A 129 6.81 -17.01 3.28
N SER A 130 7.93 -17.29 2.64
CA SER A 130 8.24 -18.52 1.87
C SER A 130 8.24 -18.47 0.34
N ALA A 131 7.77 -17.40 -0.33
CA ALA A 131 7.70 -17.44 -1.81
C ALA A 131 8.96 -16.94 -2.55
N VAL A 132 9.78 -16.07 -1.94
CA VAL A 132 10.92 -15.42 -2.63
C VAL A 132 12.27 -16.05 -2.28
N ASP A 133 12.47 -16.56 -1.06
CA ASP A 133 13.74 -17.18 -0.65
C ASP A 133 14.09 -18.44 -1.45
N GLY A 134 13.10 -19.09 -2.09
CA GLY A 134 13.32 -20.23 -2.97
C GLY A 134 13.66 -19.89 -4.42
N ALA A 135 13.63 -18.61 -4.82
CA ALA A 135 13.81 -18.20 -6.22
C ALA A 135 15.09 -17.39 -6.49
N ILE A 136 15.84 -17.03 -5.43
CA ILE A 136 17.17 -16.42 -5.52
C ILE A 136 18.30 -17.39 -5.11
N ALA A 137 17.96 -18.65 -4.84
CA ALA A 137 18.89 -19.78 -4.68
C ALA A 137 18.88 -20.62 -5.96
#